data_AF-A0A7V3Y4E5-F1
#
_entry.id   AF-A0A7V3Y4E5-F1
#
_cell.length_a   1.000
_cell.length_b   1.000
_cell.length_c   1.000
_cell.angle_alpha   90.00
_cell.angle_beta   90.00
_cell.angle_gamma   90.00
#
_symmetry.space_group_name_H-M   'P 1'
#
loop_
_entity.id
_entity.type
_entity.pdbx_description
1 polymer ?
#
loop_
_entity_poly.entity_id
_entity_poly.type
_entity_poly.pdbx_seq_one_letter_code
_entity_poly.pdbx_strand_id
1 'polypeptide(L)'
;MLTLEESYSLLQVPKNASDAEITKAFKKLALLYHPDKNPHRIEWANKAMATINVAYNTIMAHRFKDKSTVNEKVTPQKKEPKFKKEDILREDLLTQYFIQYREKAKDVLYQYFQYNLYNLARRDMPANADIFKKIVTQLRRSYHGIDSLCEYTNDEEFLHHFNTFKELLFTFYKSSECLNIIDSYANILDVEAFRIYRQGDDYLLRSQKEIFYERHNRGFFKKEQAIADLVKAIQLLQLTLARFPQSSWVVESQIKLEHALSIEKYLKLFFE
;
A
#
# COMPACT_ATOMS: atom_id res chain seq x y z
N MET A 1 -12.04 -4.60 -17.12
CA MET A 1 -10.90 -4.61 -16.18
C MET A 1 -10.13 -5.89 -16.41
N LEU A 2 -8.80 -5.86 -16.25
CA LEU A 2 -7.95 -7.06 -16.36
C LEU A 2 -8.33 -8.04 -15.25
N THR A 3 -8.58 -9.30 -15.60
CA THR A 3 -8.86 -10.36 -14.62
C THR A 3 -7.58 -10.80 -13.91
N LEU A 4 -7.73 -11.51 -12.78
CA LEU A 4 -6.59 -12.06 -12.05
C LEU A 4 -5.78 -13.05 -12.91
N GLU A 5 -6.47 -13.90 -13.69
CA GLU A 5 -5.82 -14.90 -14.54
C GLU A 5 -5.04 -14.26 -15.70
N GLU A 6 -5.62 -13.23 -16.31
CA GLU A 6 -4.93 -12.43 -17.33
C GLU A 6 -3.71 -11.71 -16.75
N SER A 7 -3.80 -11.23 -15.51
CA SER A 7 -2.68 -10.56 -14.83
C SER A 7 -1.47 -11.48 -14.66
N TYR A 8 -1.67 -12.72 -14.16
CA TYR A 8 -0.60 -13.71 -14.04
C TYR A 8 0.01 -14.07 -15.40
N SER A 9 -0.86 -14.26 -16.39
CA SER A 9 -0.44 -14.58 -17.77
C SER A 9 0.39 -13.45 -18.38
N LEU A 10 0.00 -12.20 -18.14
CA LEU A 10 0.69 -11.01 -18.66
C LEU A 10 2.06 -10.81 -18.02
N LEU A 11 2.20 -11.11 -16.73
CA LEU A 11 3.50 -11.14 -16.06
C LEU A 11 4.32 -12.40 -16.35
N GLN A 12 3.78 -13.35 -17.12
CA GLN A 12 4.45 -14.60 -17.51
C GLN A 12 4.88 -15.44 -16.31
N VAL A 13 4.02 -15.49 -15.28
CA VAL A 13 4.26 -16.25 -14.05
C VAL A 13 3.08 -17.18 -13.76
N PRO A 14 3.31 -18.37 -13.19
CA PRO A 14 2.22 -19.26 -12.80
C PRO A 14 1.44 -18.69 -11.60
N LYS A 15 0.18 -19.11 -11.43
CA LYS A 15 -0.69 -18.64 -10.33
C LYS A 15 -0.09 -18.89 -8.92
N ASN A 16 0.77 -19.89 -8.78
CA ASN A 16 1.45 -20.27 -7.54
C ASN A 16 2.83 -19.61 -7.36
N ALA A 17 3.24 -18.69 -8.22
CA ALA A 17 4.51 -17.96 -8.08
C ALA A 17 4.60 -17.27 -6.71
N SER A 18 5.78 -17.16 -6.12
CA SER A 18 6.00 -16.36 -4.92
C SER A 18 5.91 -14.86 -5.21
N ASP A 19 5.68 -14.05 -4.17
CA ASP A 19 5.69 -12.57 -4.31
C ASP A 19 7.02 -12.08 -4.91
N ALA A 20 8.13 -12.70 -4.52
CA ALA A 20 9.46 -12.40 -5.06
C ALA A 20 9.58 -12.71 -6.57
N GLU A 21 9.00 -13.83 -7.04
CA GLU A 21 8.98 -14.17 -8.46
C GLU A 21 8.12 -13.19 -9.27
N ILE A 22 6.97 -12.78 -8.74
CA ILE A 22 6.09 -11.78 -9.35
C ILE A 22 6.82 -10.43 -9.48
N THR A 23 7.42 -9.94 -8.39
CA THR A 23 8.20 -8.69 -8.41
C THR A 23 9.38 -8.76 -9.38
N LYS A 24 10.08 -9.90 -9.42
CA LYS A 24 11.20 -10.11 -10.36
C LYS A 24 10.73 -10.11 -11.82
N ALA A 25 9.63 -10.79 -12.13
CA ALA A 25 9.05 -10.82 -13.47
C ALA A 25 8.58 -9.42 -13.90
N PHE A 26 7.92 -8.69 -13.00
CA PHE A 26 7.53 -7.30 -13.24
C PHE A 26 8.74 -6.40 -13.53
N LYS A 27 9.78 -6.41 -12.69
CA LYS A 27 11.01 -5.62 -12.91
C LYS A 27 11.66 -5.96 -14.28
N LYS A 28 11.65 -7.24 -14.68
CA LYS A 28 12.17 -7.68 -15.99
C LYS A 28 11.33 -7.13 -17.15
N LEU A 29 10.01 -7.18 -17.06
CA LEU A 29 9.11 -6.66 -18.11
C LEU A 29 9.16 -5.13 -18.18
N ALA A 30 9.24 -4.43 -17.05
CA ALA A 30 9.42 -2.99 -17.01
C ALA A 30 10.71 -2.57 -17.74
N LEU A 31 11.82 -3.30 -17.52
CA LEU A 31 13.07 -3.07 -18.24
C LEU A 31 12.99 -3.39 -19.74
N LEU A 32 12.09 -4.27 -20.17
CA LEU A 32 11.90 -4.64 -21.58
C LEU A 32 11.04 -3.60 -22.32
N TYR A 33 9.97 -3.16 -21.67
CA TYR A 33 9.00 -2.21 -22.22
C TYR A 33 9.33 -0.75 -21.87
N HIS A 34 10.51 -0.47 -21.32
CA HIS A 34 10.92 0.89 -21.01
C HIS A 34 10.98 1.75 -22.28
N PRO A 35 10.39 2.96 -22.32
CA PRO A 35 10.34 3.76 -23.54
C PRO A 35 11.71 4.23 -24.04
N ASP A 36 12.69 4.50 -23.15
CA ASP A 36 14.07 4.81 -23.58
C ASP A 36 14.76 3.66 -24.35
N LYS A 37 14.38 2.39 -24.09
CA LYS A 37 14.87 1.24 -24.88
C LYS A 37 14.07 1.00 -26.15
N ASN A 38 12.95 1.71 -26.29
CA ASN A 38 12.00 1.57 -27.38
C ASN A 38 11.68 2.95 -28.01
N PRO A 39 12.70 3.77 -28.38
CA PRO A 39 12.50 5.17 -28.76
C PRO A 39 11.68 5.33 -30.05
N HIS A 40 11.62 4.31 -30.90
CA HIS A 40 10.83 4.32 -32.13
C HIS A 40 9.37 3.89 -31.94
N ARG A 41 8.98 3.46 -30.72
CA ARG A 41 7.63 2.94 -30.41
C ARG A 41 7.20 3.30 -28.98
N ILE A 42 7.39 4.57 -28.61
CA ILE A 42 7.15 5.10 -27.26
C ILE A 42 5.71 4.83 -26.79
N GLU A 43 4.71 5.08 -27.64
CA GLU A 43 3.30 4.86 -27.27
C GLU A 43 3.00 3.40 -26.92
N TRP A 44 3.54 2.46 -27.71
CA TRP A 44 3.42 1.03 -27.44
C TRP A 44 4.09 0.65 -26.13
N ALA A 45 5.29 1.19 -25.87
CA ALA A 45 6.05 0.97 -24.65
C ALA A 45 5.29 1.49 -23.41
N ASN A 46 4.75 2.71 -23.47
CA ASN A 46 3.94 3.30 -22.40
C ASN A 46 2.69 2.47 -22.12
N LYS A 47 1.97 2.04 -23.17
CA LYS A 47 0.76 1.21 -23.03
C LYS A 47 1.09 -0.14 -22.40
N ALA A 48 2.20 -0.77 -22.81
CA ALA A 48 2.68 -2.01 -22.21
C ALA A 48 3.05 -1.80 -20.74
N MET A 49 3.77 -0.71 -20.41
CA MET A 49 4.15 -0.34 -19.05
C MET A 49 2.93 -0.15 -18.15
N ALA A 50 1.94 0.63 -18.59
CA ALA A 50 0.70 0.82 -17.86
C ALA A 50 -0.03 -0.52 -17.63
N THR A 51 -0.03 -1.41 -18.63
CA THR A 51 -0.69 -2.72 -18.52
C THR A 51 0.02 -3.65 -17.53
N ILE A 52 1.36 -3.72 -17.55
CA ILE A 52 2.11 -4.53 -16.57
C ILE A 52 1.99 -3.95 -15.15
N ASN A 53 1.90 -2.62 -15.01
CA ASN A 53 1.66 -1.95 -13.73
C ASN A 53 0.29 -2.34 -13.17
N VAL A 54 -0.75 -2.32 -13.99
CA VAL A 54 -2.09 -2.78 -13.58
C VAL A 54 -2.05 -4.25 -13.16
N ALA A 55 -1.45 -5.13 -13.97
CA ALA A 55 -1.37 -6.56 -13.67
C ALA A 55 -0.63 -6.85 -12.35
N TYR A 56 0.53 -6.24 -12.13
CA TYR A 56 1.28 -6.36 -10.89
C TYR A 56 0.43 -5.96 -9.68
N ASN A 57 -0.16 -4.76 -9.74
CA ASN A 57 -0.97 -4.25 -8.64
C ASN A 57 -2.23 -5.10 -8.38
N THR A 58 -2.88 -5.62 -9.43
CA THR A 58 -4.02 -6.53 -9.31
C THR A 58 -3.63 -7.81 -8.55
N ILE A 59 -2.49 -8.41 -8.89
CA ILE A 59 -2.02 -9.63 -8.21
C ILE A 59 -1.67 -9.35 -6.75
N MET A 60 -0.87 -8.32 -6.49
CA MET A 60 -0.42 -8.00 -5.12
C MET A 60 -1.60 -7.62 -4.22
N ALA A 61 -2.55 -6.83 -4.74
CA ALA A 61 -3.78 -6.49 -4.02
C ALA A 61 -4.64 -7.72 -3.70
N HIS A 62 -4.79 -8.65 -4.66
CA HIS A 62 -5.50 -9.90 -4.44
C HIS A 62 -4.82 -10.72 -3.34
N ARG A 63 -3.50 -10.91 -3.41
CA ARG A 63 -2.75 -11.70 -2.43
C ARG A 63 -2.78 -11.14 -1.02
N PHE A 64 -2.87 -9.82 -0.88
CA PHE A 64 -3.06 -9.21 0.42
C PHE A 64 -4.41 -9.56 1.04
N LYS A 65 -5.48 -9.54 0.23
CA LYS A 65 -6.85 -9.85 0.65
C LYS A 65 -7.15 -11.35 0.75
N ASP A 66 -6.33 -12.19 0.15
CA ASP A 66 -6.53 -13.64 0.16
C ASP A 66 -6.15 -14.24 1.53
N LYS A 67 -7.18 -14.69 2.28
CA LYS A 67 -7.02 -15.33 3.60
C LYS A 67 -6.16 -16.60 3.55
N SER A 68 -6.07 -17.29 2.40
CA SER A 68 -5.31 -18.54 2.26
C SER A 68 -3.79 -18.35 2.38
N THR A 69 -3.29 -17.15 2.05
CA THR A 69 -1.86 -16.83 2.07
C THR A 69 -1.25 -16.65 3.46
N VAL A 70 -2.09 -16.57 4.51
CA VAL A 70 -1.63 -16.43 5.91
C VAL A 70 -1.15 -17.77 6.50
N ASN A 71 -1.38 -18.90 5.81
CA ASN A 71 -1.06 -20.25 6.28
C ASN A 71 0.36 -20.75 5.95
N GLU A 72 1.31 -19.88 5.57
CA GLU A 72 2.72 -20.28 5.51
C GLU A 72 3.27 -20.54 6.92
N LYS A 73 3.32 -21.84 7.28
CA LYS A 73 4.11 -22.49 8.34
C LYS A 73 4.71 -21.55 9.40
N VAL A 74 3.85 -20.99 10.25
CA VAL A 74 4.30 -20.34 11.49
C VAL A 74 4.45 -21.45 12.53
N THR A 75 5.68 -21.64 13.00
CA THR A 75 6.07 -22.36 14.24
C THR A 75 5.05 -22.05 15.36
N PRO A 76 4.71 -22.98 16.27
CA PRO A 76 3.57 -22.83 17.17
C PRO A 76 3.76 -21.68 18.18
N GLN A 77 3.44 -20.47 17.76
CA GLN A 77 3.25 -19.30 18.62
C GLN A 77 1.75 -19.10 18.77
N LYS A 78 1.31 -19.03 20.04
CA LYS A 78 -0.05 -18.85 20.56
C LYS A 78 -1.12 -18.63 19.48
N LYS A 79 -1.93 -19.67 19.24
CA LYS A 79 -3.16 -19.60 18.41
C LYS A 79 -3.90 -18.30 18.76
N GLU A 80 -4.09 -17.43 17.78
CA GLU A 80 -4.98 -16.28 17.91
C GLU A 80 -6.35 -16.77 18.39
N PRO A 81 -7.05 -16.01 19.25
CA PRO A 81 -8.28 -16.46 19.88
C PRO A 81 -9.30 -16.84 18.81
N LYS A 82 -9.71 -18.11 18.80
CA LYS A 82 -10.85 -18.57 18.01
C LYS A 82 -12.11 -18.09 18.71
N PHE A 83 -12.80 -17.11 18.12
CA PHE A 83 -14.08 -16.62 18.61
C PHE A 83 -15.10 -17.76 18.70
N LYS A 84 -15.74 -17.94 19.85
CA LYS A 84 -16.99 -18.68 19.92
C LYS A 84 -18.11 -17.71 19.56
N LYS A 85 -19.11 -18.17 18.79
CA LYS A 85 -20.33 -17.42 18.49
C LYS A 85 -21.11 -16.96 19.74
N GLU A 86 -20.72 -17.42 20.92
CA GLU A 86 -21.38 -17.12 22.20
C GLU A 86 -20.71 -15.98 22.97
N ASP A 87 -19.55 -15.46 22.52
CA ASP A 87 -18.86 -14.33 23.15
C ASP A 87 -19.45 -12.95 22.76
N ILE A 88 -20.64 -12.93 22.13
CA ILE A 88 -21.29 -11.81 21.42
C ILE A 88 -21.95 -10.76 22.35
N LEU A 89 -21.44 -10.53 23.56
CA LEU A 89 -22.13 -9.60 24.49
C LEU A 89 -21.26 -8.51 25.12
N ARG A 90 -20.03 -8.27 24.66
CA ARG A 90 -19.26 -7.12 25.16
C ARG A 90 -18.59 -6.35 24.03
N GLU A 91 -19.16 -5.19 23.73
CA GLU A 91 -18.53 -4.11 22.97
C GLU A 91 -17.10 -3.83 23.47
N ASP A 92 -16.85 -4.00 24.77
CA ASP A 92 -15.50 -3.94 25.37
C ASP A 92 -14.51 -4.93 24.75
N LEU A 93 -14.93 -6.15 24.43
CA LEU A 93 -14.05 -7.16 23.82
C LEU A 93 -13.72 -6.80 22.37
N LEU A 94 -14.71 -6.36 21.59
CA LEU A 94 -14.48 -5.88 20.22
C LEU A 94 -13.51 -4.70 20.22
N THR A 95 -13.70 -3.77 21.16
CA THR A 95 -12.80 -2.63 21.38
C THR A 95 -11.39 -3.08 21.71
N GLN A 96 -11.22 -3.99 22.69
CA GLN A 96 -9.91 -4.52 23.08
C GLN A 96 -9.19 -5.22 21.91
N TYR A 97 -9.89 -6.04 21.13
CA TYR A 97 -9.30 -6.71 19.97
C TYR A 97 -8.94 -5.71 18.87
N PHE A 98 -9.80 -4.75 18.58
CA PHE A 98 -9.49 -3.70 17.62
C PHE A 98 -8.25 -2.91 18.03
N ILE A 99 -8.17 -2.49 19.29
CA ILE A 99 -6.98 -1.82 19.84
C ILE A 99 -5.75 -2.70 19.67
N GLN A 100 -5.84 -4.00 19.96
CA GLN A 100 -4.71 -4.91 19.81
C GLN A 100 -4.22 -5.01 18.36
N TYR A 101 -5.13 -5.19 17.38
CA TYR A 101 -4.75 -5.24 15.96
C TYR A 101 -4.21 -3.91 15.47
N ARG A 102 -4.78 -2.79 15.95
CA ARG A 102 -4.37 -1.43 15.63
C ARG A 102 -2.98 -1.11 16.16
N GLU A 103 -2.67 -1.42 17.41
CA GLU A 103 -1.33 -1.18 17.97
C GLU A 103 -0.27 -2.04 17.28
N LYS A 104 -0.53 -3.33 17.05
CA LYS A 104 0.39 -4.19 16.25
C LYS A 104 0.64 -3.64 14.85
N ALA A 105 -0.38 -3.07 14.20
CA ALA A 105 -0.23 -2.43 12.90
C ALA A 105 0.59 -1.14 12.99
N LYS A 106 0.33 -0.29 14.00
CA LYS A 106 1.10 0.94 14.24
C LYS A 106 2.58 0.64 14.51
N ASP A 107 2.90 -0.43 15.24
CA ASP A 107 4.27 -0.85 15.51
C ASP A 107 5.04 -1.15 14.22
N VAL A 108 4.42 -1.89 13.29
CA VAL A 108 5.08 -2.22 12.01
C VAL A 108 5.10 -1.04 11.03
N LEU A 109 4.12 -0.13 11.11
CA LEU A 109 4.17 1.15 10.38
C LEU A 109 5.32 2.02 10.90
N TYR A 110 5.52 2.09 12.22
CA TYR A 110 6.67 2.77 12.82
C TYR A 110 7.99 2.19 12.31
N GLN A 111 8.13 0.85 12.33
CA GLN A 111 9.33 0.17 11.83
C GLN A 111 9.59 0.47 10.35
N TYR A 112 8.55 0.52 9.52
CA TYR A 112 8.70 0.85 8.09
C TYR A 112 9.44 2.18 7.87
N PHE A 113 9.07 3.22 8.64
CA PHE A 113 9.73 4.53 8.56
C PHE A 113 11.08 4.54 9.29
N GLN A 114 11.22 3.84 10.42
CA GLN A 114 12.46 3.72 11.17
C GLN A 114 13.60 3.17 10.30
N TYR A 115 13.33 2.11 9.53
CA TYR A 115 14.31 1.48 8.63
C TYR A 115 14.37 2.16 7.25
N ASN A 116 13.60 3.23 7.03
CA ASN A 116 13.50 3.95 5.75
C ASN A 116 13.16 3.03 4.57
N LEU A 117 12.21 2.10 4.77
CA LEU A 117 11.86 1.07 3.77
C LEU A 117 11.08 1.63 2.57
N TYR A 118 10.67 2.89 2.62
CA TYR A 118 10.19 3.64 1.45
C TYR A 118 11.29 3.84 0.40
N ASN A 119 12.57 3.76 0.80
CA ASN A 119 13.68 3.74 -0.14
C ASN A 119 13.88 2.30 -0.65
N LEU A 120 13.56 2.07 -1.92
CA LEU A 120 13.63 0.76 -2.56
C LEU A 120 15.02 0.12 -2.51
N ALA A 121 16.08 0.91 -2.69
CA ALA A 121 17.45 0.40 -2.63
C ALA A 121 17.80 -0.10 -1.21
N ARG A 122 17.33 0.61 -0.17
CA ARG A 122 17.48 0.14 1.22
C ARG A 122 16.62 -1.08 1.48
N ARG A 123 15.41 -1.12 0.96
CA ARG A 123 14.47 -2.23 1.13
C ARG A 123 14.96 -3.53 0.48
N ASP A 124 15.59 -3.44 -0.69
CA ASP A 124 16.12 -4.60 -1.42
C ASP A 124 17.37 -5.22 -0.76
N MET A 125 17.96 -4.59 0.27
CA MET A 125 19.04 -5.19 1.07
C MET A 125 18.52 -6.41 1.84
N PRO A 126 19.25 -7.55 1.92
CA PRO A 126 18.73 -8.80 2.49
C PRO A 126 18.08 -8.66 3.87
N ALA A 127 18.73 -7.96 4.81
CA ALA A 127 18.19 -7.76 6.16
C ALA A 127 16.89 -6.94 6.16
N ASN A 128 16.80 -5.91 5.31
CA ASN A 128 15.63 -5.04 5.23
C ASN A 128 14.48 -5.69 4.44
N ALA A 129 14.78 -6.53 3.46
CA ALA A 129 13.78 -7.29 2.72
C ALA A 129 13.01 -8.23 3.66
N ASP A 130 13.71 -8.91 4.58
CA ASP A 130 13.08 -9.73 5.62
C ASP A 130 12.23 -8.91 6.60
N ILE A 131 12.71 -7.72 6.98
CA ILE A 131 11.93 -6.79 7.82
C ILE A 131 10.65 -6.37 7.08
N PHE A 132 10.75 -5.99 5.81
CA PHE A 132 9.60 -5.60 5.02
C PHE A 132 8.59 -6.75 4.87
N LYS A 133 9.05 -7.99 4.63
CA LYS A 133 8.18 -9.18 4.59
C LYS A 133 7.43 -9.39 5.91
N LYS A 134 8.10 -9.19 7.05
CA LYS A 134 7.47 -9.27 8.39
C LYS A 134 6.42 -8.16 8.59
N ILE A 135 6.73 -6.93 8.16
CA ILE A 135 5.79 -5.81 8.21
C ILE A 135 4.54 -6.13 7.39
N VAL A 136 4.69 -6.55 6.13
CA VAL A 136 3.56 -6.91 5.24
C VAL A 136 2.72 -8.05 5.86
N THR A 137 3.39 -9.06 6.42
CA THR A 137 2.71 -10.18 7.09
C THR A 137 1.87 -9.70 8.27
N GLN A 138 2.41 -8.82 9.11
CA GLN A 138 1.70 -8.29 10.27
C GLN A 138 0.56 -7.34 9.87
N LEU A 139 0.77 -6.48 8.87
CA LEU A 139 -0.29 -5.64 8.30
C LEU A 139 -1.45 -6.49 7.78
N ARG A 140 -1.15 -7.58 7.06
CA ARG A 140 -2.15 -8.54 6.57
C ARG A 140 -2.91 -9.21 7.71
N ARG A 141 -2.22 -9.65 8.77
CA ARG A 141 -2.86 -10.21 9.97
C ARG A 141 -3.80 -9.22 10.65
N SER A 142 -3.35 -7.98 10.86
CA SER A 142 -4.19 -6.93 11.44
C SER A 142 -5.38 -6.58 10.54
N TYR A 143 -5.18 -6.52 9.22
CA TYR A 143 -6.27 -6.33 8.25
C TYR A 143 -7.35 -7.41 8.39
N HIS A 144 -6.98 -8.69 8.33
CA HIS A 144 -7.93 -9.81 8.40
C HIS A 144 -8.55 -9.98 9.79
N GLY A 145 -7.79 -9.68 10.84
CA GLY A 145 -8.30 -9.64 12.20
C GLY A 145 -9.43 -8.63 12.34
N ILE A 146 -9.20 -7.40 11.89
CA ILE A 146 -10.20 -6.32 11.90
C ILE A 146 -11.36 -6.62 10.95
N ASP A 147 -11.09 -7.19 9.77
CA ASP A 147 -12.12 -7.63 8.84
C ASP A 147 -13.05 -8.66 9.47
N SER A 148 -12.50 -9.59 10.25
CA SER A 148 -13.30 -10.58 10.99
C SER A 148 -14.14 -9.91 12.09
N LEU A 149 -13.65 -8.86 12.76
CA LEU A 149 -14.43 -8.11 13.75
C LEU A 149 -15.71 -7.50 13.16
N CYS A 150 -15.70 -7.12 11.88
CA CYS A 150 -16.89 -6.63 11.18
C CYS A 150 -18.01 -7.67 11.11
N GLU A 151 -17.70 -8.97 11.16
CA GLU A 151 -18.72 -10.04 11.13
C GLU A 151 -19.45 -10.20 12.47
N TYR A 152 -18.96 -9.56 13.54
CA TYR A 152 -19.47 -9.71 14.91
C TYR A 152 -20.24 -8.50 15.44
N THR A 153 -20.46 -7.47 14.62
CA THR A 153 -21.23 -6.28 15.01
C THR A 153 -21.98 -5.68 13.84
N ASN A 154 -23.16 -5.13 14.12
CA ASN A 154 -23.93 -4.30 13.18
C ASN A 154 -23.90 -2.81 13.58
N ASP A 155 -23.20 -2.48 14.67
CA ASP A 155 -23.08 -1.10 15.13
C ASP A 155 -22.29 -0.26 14.11
N GLU A 156 -22.89 0.86 13.69
CA GLU A 156 -22.34 1.69 12.63
C GLU A 156 -21.02 2.35 13.03
N GLU A 157 -20.85 2.71 14.31
CA GLU A 157 -19.65 3.35 14.81
C GLU A 157 -18.46 2.38 14.81
N PHE A 158 -18.65 1.16 15.33
CA PHE A 158 -17.63 0.11 15.26
C PHE A 158 -17.26 -0.21 13.82
N LEU A 159 -18.25 -0.40 12.95
CA LEU A 159 -18.01 -0.67 11.54
C LEU A 159 -17.26 0.48 10.85
N HIS A 160 -17.57 1.74 11.20
CA HIS A 160 -16.86 2.89 10.67
C HIS A 160 -15.38 2.90 11.10
N HIS A 161 -15.09 2.65 12.37
CA HIS A 161 -13.72 2.55 12.89
C HIS A 161 -12.93 1.40 12.26
N PHE A 162 -13.53 0.22 12.18
CA PHE A 162 -12.90 -0.98 11.63
C PHE A 162 -12.60 -0.78 10.15
N ASN A 163 -13.59 -0.32 9.37
CA ASN A 163 -13.41 -0.13 7.94
C ASN A 163 -12.42 0.99 7.61
N THR A 164 -12.43 2.10 8.36
CA THR A 164 -11.47 3.20 8.16
C THR A 164 -10.04 2.73 8.38
N PHE A 165 -9.78 1.98 9.46
CA PHE A 165 -8.43 1.49 9.73
C PHE A 165 -8.02 0.37 8.77
N LYS A 166 -8.94 -0.55 8.44
CA LYS A 166 -8.71 -1.62 7.46
C LYS A 166 -8.39 -1.06 6.06
N GLU A 167 -9.11 -0.01 5.64
CA GLU A 167 -8.84 0.72 4.41
C GLU A 167 -7.43 1.32 4.44
N LEU A 168 -7.05 2.00 5.53
CA LEU A 168 -5.70 2.56 5.70
C LEU A 168 -4.60 1.49 5.56
N LEU A 169 -4.74 0.32 6.20
CA LEU A 169 -3.73 -0.74 6.11
C LEU A 169 -3.59 -1.27 4.68
N PHE A 170 -4.71 -1.46 3.99
CA PHE A 170 -4.72 -1.98 2.63
C PHE A 170 -4.13 -0.97 1.63
N THR A 171 -4.54 0.29 1.71
CA THR A 171 -4.01 1.33 0.83
C THR A 171 -2.54 1.65 1.14
N PHE A 172 -2.12 1.57 2.41
CA PHE A 172 -0.70 1.68 2.79
C PHE A 172 0.12 0.59 2.13
N TYR A 173 -0.34 -0.67 2.23
CA TYR A 173 0.33 -1.79 1.58
C TYR A 173 0.47 -1.55 0.06
N LYS A 174 -0.62 -1.21 -0.64
CA LYS A 174 -0.56 -0.90 -2.07
C LYS A 174 0.42 0.24 -2.39
N SER A 175 0.36 1.33 -1.61
CA SER A 175 1.26 2.48 -1.77
C SER A 175 2.73 2.12 -1.53
N SER A 176 3.01 1.20 -0.60
CA SER A 176 4.35 0.70 -0.32
C SER A 176 4.87 -0.23 -1.42
N GLU A 177 3.99 -0.89 -2.17
CA GLU A 177 4.35 -1.77 -3.30
C GLU A 177 4.65 -1.00 -4.59
N CYS A 178 4.37 0.30 -4.67
CA CYS A 178 4.79 1.12 -5.81
C CYS A 178 6.31 1.03 -5.99
N LEU A 179 6.74 0.58 -7.16
CA LEU A 179 8.15 0.31 -7.44
C LEU A 179 8.87 1.49 -8.08
N ASN A 180 8.16 2.59 -8.39
CA ASN A 180 8.73 3.85 -8.87
C ASN A 180 9.80 3.61 -9.95
N ILE A 181 9.58 2.66 -10.86
CA ILE A 181 10.58 2.28 -11.86
C ILE A 181 10.71 3.44 -12.86
N ILE A 182 11.98 3.86 -13.04
CA ILE A 182 12.49 5.14 -13.57
C ILE A 182 11.77 5.71 -14.80
N ASP A 183 11.81 7.05 -14.85
CA ASP A 183 11.55 7.96 -15.97
C ASP A 183 12.16 7.55 -17.31
N SER A 184 11.32 7.52 -18.35
CA SER A 184 11.81 7.65 -19.72
C SER A 184 12.07 9.12 -20.04
N TYR A 185 13.33 9.51 -20.23
CA TYR A 185 13.66 10.86 -20.71
C TYR A 185 13.23 11.11 -22.16
N ALA A 186 12.96 10.05 -22.93
CA ALA A 186 12.49 10.16 -24.30
C ALA A 186 11.04 10.67 -24.43
N ASN A 187 10.24 10.61 -23.35
CA ASN A 187 8.82 10.97 -23.36
C ASN A 187 8.57 12.14 -22.42
N ILE A 188 8.51 13.35 -22.97
CA ILE A 188 8.29 14.59 -22.21
C ILE A 188 7.02 14.52 -21.36
N LEU A 189 5.96 13.87 -21.87
CA LEU A 189 4.69 13.73 -21.14
C LEU A 189 4.88 12.93 -19.85
N ASP A 190 5.57 11.78 -19.92
CA ASP A 190 5.83 10.95 -18.74
C ASP A 190 6.81 11.62 -17.77
N VAL A 191 7.81 12.36 -18.29
CA VAL A 191 8.73 13.14 -17.46
C VAL A 191 7.97 14.21 -16.67
N GLU A 192 7.07 14.94 -17.32
CA GLU A 192 6.25 15.95 -16.63
C GLU A 192 5.30 15.31 -15.62
N ALA A 193 4.64 14.20 -15.98
CA ALA A 193 3.76 13.47 -15.08
C ALA A 193 4.50 12.96 -13.84
N PHE A 194 5.68 12.36 -14.02
CA PHE A 194 6.52 11.90 -12.92
C PHE A 194 6.94 13.03 -12.00
N ARG A 195 7.33 14.19 -12.54
CA ARG A 195 7.75 15.33 -11.70
C ARG A 195 6.64 15.76 -10.74
N ILE A 196 5.40 15.83 -11.21
CA ILE A 196 4.26 16.18 -10.35
C ILE A 196 3.94 15.05 -9.39
N TYR A 197 3.89 13.80 -9.87
CA TYR A 197 3.71 12.61 -9.03
C TYR A 197 4.72 12.56 -7.89
N ARG A 198 6.01 12.74 -8.20
CA ARG A 198 7.11 12.67 -7.25
C ARG A 198 7.03 13.74 -6.18
N GLN A 199 6.67 14.96 -6.57
CA GLN A 199 6.38 16.02 -5.60
C GLN A 199 5.22 15.62 -4.67
N GLY A 200 4.13 15.08 -5.23
CA GLY A 200 3.00 14.57 -4.46
C GLY A 200 3.39 13.46 -3.48
N ASP A 201 4.17 12.47 -3.93
CA ASP A 201 4.67 11.36 -3.12
C ASP A 201 5.63 11.85 -2.02
N ASP A 202 6.46 12.87 -2.28
CA ASP A 202 7.33 13.47 -1.25
C ASP A 202 6.55 14.23 -0.17
N TYR A 203 5.45 14.90 -0.53
CA TYR A 203 4.51 15.47 0.44
C TYR A 203 3.78 14.37 1.24
N LEU A 204 3.33 13.30 0.57
CA LEU A 204 2.69 12.16 1.20
C LEU A 204 3.62 11.49 2.21
N LEU A 205 4.87 11.24 1.82
CA LEU A 205 5.90 10.66 2.66
C LEU A 205 6.14 11.50 3.92
N ARG A 206 6.25 12.84 3.79
CA ARG A 206 6.41 13.74 4.95
C ARG A 206 5.23 13.66 5.91
N SER A 207 4.01 13.72 5.38
CA SER A 207 2.79 13.59 6.17
C SER A 207 2.76 12.26 6.93
N GLN A 208 2.96 11.14 6.23
CA GLN A 208 2.97 9.81 6.84
C GLN A 208 4.06 9.63 7.88
N LYS A 209 5.27 10.12 7.60
CA LYS A 209 6.41 9.99 8.51
C LYS A 209 6.14 10.75 9.81
N GLU A 210 5.52 11.93 9.72
CA GLU A 210 5.05 12.67 10.90
C GLU A 210 4.00 11.87 11.69
N ILE A 211 3.01 11.28 11.00
CA ILE A 211 1.93 10.50 11.61
C ILE A 211 2.43 9.20 12.26
N PHE A 212 3.25 8.41 11.58
CA PHE A 212 3.56 7.05 12.03
C PHE A 212 4.91 6.93 12.75
N TYR A 213 5.77 7.95 12.68
CA TYR A 213 7.13 7.86 13.21
C TYR A 213 7.55 9.06 14.05
N GLU A 214 7.65 10.26 13.45
CA GLU A 214 8.31 11.40 14.09
C GLU A 214 7.57 11.89 15.34
N ARG A 215 6.23 11.88 15.35
CA ARG A 215 5.47 12.27 16.54
C ARG A 215 5.77 11.40 17.76
N HIS A 216 6.04 10.10 17.56
CA HIS A 216 6.31 9.17 18.65
C HIS A 216 7.71 9.38 19.22
N ASN A 217 8.69 9.63 18.34
CA ASN A 217 10.07 9.95 18.76
C ASN A 217 10.15 11.30 19.46
N ARG A 218 9.32 12.26 19.00
CA ARG A 218 9.32 13.63 19.50
C ARG A 218 8.41 13.83 20.72
N GLY A 219 7.44 12.94 20.95
CA GLY A 219 6.48 13.03 22.05
C GLY A 219 5.30 13.97 21.83
N PHE A 220 5.19 14.61 20.66
CA PHE A 220 4.03 15.44 20.28
C PHE A 220 3.75 15.40 18.78
N PHE A 221 2.50 15.60 18.38
CA PHE A 221 2.06 15.53 16.98
C PHE A 221 1.99 16.91 16.33
N LYS A 222 2.76 17.15 15.26
CA LYS A 222 2.63 18.35 14.40
C LYS A 222 1.47 18.17 13.42
N LYS A 223 0.25 18.07 13.98
CA LYS A 223 -0.97 17.73 13.24
C LYS A 223 -1.22 18.66 12.05
N GLU A 224 -1.15 19.97 12.27
CA GLU A 224 -1.39 20.98 11.23
C GLU A 224 -0.43 20.84 10.04
N GLN A 225 0.85 20.63 10.31
CA GLN A 225 1.85 20.41 9.26
C GLN A 225 1.59 19.11 8.50
N ALA A 226 1.27 18.02 9.21
CA ALA A 226 0.96 16.73 8.59
C ALA A 226 -0.27 16.82 7.67
N ILE A 227 -1.31 17.55 8.08
CA ILE A 227 -2.51 17.81 7.28
C ILE A 227 -2.16 18.69 6.08
N ALA A 228 -1.39 19.76 6.26
CA ALA A 228 -0.99 20.64 5.18
C ALA A 228 -0.17 19.90 4.09
N ASP A 229 0.75 19.03 4.51
CA ASP A 229 1.50 18.17 3.58
C ASP A 229 0.57 17.15 2.89
N LEU A 230 -0.40 16.57 3.61
CA LEU A 230 -1.36 15.63 3.03
C LEU A 230 -2.24 16.28 1.96
N VAL A 231 -2.75 17.47 2.23
CA VAL A 231 -3.58 18.24 1.27
C VAL A 231 -2.78 18.53 -0.01
N LYS A 232 -1.52 18.95 0.12
CA LYS A 232 -0.65 19.17 -1.04
C LYS A 232 -0.39 17.89 -1.83
N ALA A 233 -0.18 16.76 -1.13
CA ALA A 233 -0.04 15.46 -1.79
C ALA A 233 -1.27 15.10 -2.62
N ILE A 234 -2.47 15.23 -2.04
CA ILE A 234 -3.75 14.96 -2.73
C ILE A 234 -3.89 15.84 -3.98
N GLN A 235 -3.65 17.15 -3.85
CA GLN A 235 -3.75 18.09 -4.98
C GLN A 235 -2.80 17.74 -6.13
N LEU A 236 -1.55 17.42 -5.83
CA LEU A 236 -0.54 17.08 -6.84
C LEU A 236 -0.83 15.74 -7.53
N LEU A 237 -1.29 14.75 -6.77
CA LEU A 237 -1.66 13.45 -7.33
C LEU A 237 -2.91 13.55 -8.21
N GLN A 238 -3.93 14.31 -7.78
CA GLN A 238 -5.10 14.64 -8.62
C GLN A 238 -4.70 15.40 -9.89
N LEU A 239 -3.80 16.37 -9.77
CA LEU A 239 -3.28 17.13 -10.91
C LEU A 239 -2.55 16.22 -11.91
N THR A 240 -1.78 15.25 -11.43
CA THR A 240 -1.09 14.27 -12.28
C THR A 240 -2.10 13.47 -13.11
N LEU A 241 -3.14 12.94 -12.46
CA LEU A 241 -4.19 12.17 -13.11
C LEU A 241 -5.01 12.99 -14.11
N ALA A 242 -5.32 14.24 -13.78
CA ALA A 242 -6.11 15.12 -14.63
C ALA A 242 -5.34 15.62 -15.86
N ARG A 243 -4.08 15.99 -15.68
CA ARG A 243 -3.25 16.58 -16.75
C ARG A 243 -2.61 15.54 -17.65
N PHE A 244 -2.33 14.34 -17.13
CA PHE A 244 -1.59 13.30 -17.85
C PHE A 244 -2.31 11.95 -17.87
N PRO A 245 -3.56 11.86 -18.35
CA PRO A 245 -4.35 10.63 -18.31
C PRO A 245 -3.79 9.49 -19.19
N GLN A 246 -2.86 9.81 -20.11
CA GLN A 246 -2.20 8.84 -20.99
C GLN A 246 -0.82 8.43 -20.46
N SER A 247 -0.38 8.97 -19.33
CA SER A 247 0.92 8.66 -18.76
C SER A 247 0.99 7.26 -18.16
N SER A 248 2.17 6.65 -18.21
CA SER A 248 2.46 5.42 -17.47
C SER A 248 2.35 5.59 -15.93
N TRP A 249 2.45 6.83 -15.43
CA TRP A 249 2.36 7.18 -14.00
C TRP A 249 0.95 7.27 -13.43
N VAL A 250 -0.09 7.12 -14.26
CA VAL A 250 -1.50 7.17 -13.81
C VAL A 250 -1.79 6.12 -12.75
N VAL A 251 -1.27 4.90 -12.92
CA VAL A 251 -1.55 3.78 -12.01
C VAL A 251 -0.99 4.04 -10.61
N GLU A 252 0.29 4.41 -10.52
CA GLU A 252 0.90 4.70 -9.22
C GLU A 252 0.30 5.96 -8.59
N SER A 253 0.03 7.01 -9.39
CA SER A 253 -0.60 8.24 -8.91
C SER A 253 -1.98 7.96 -8.28
N GLN A 254 -2.77 7.08 -8.89
CA GLN A 254 -4.06 6.66 -8.37
C GLN A 254 -3.90 5.89 -7.04
N ILE A 255 -2.95 4.96 -6.96
CA ILE A 255 -2.67 4.21 -5.73
C ILE A 255 -2.25 5.14 -4.58
N LYS A 256 -1.36 6.09 -4.86
CA LYS A 256 -0.91 7.08 -3.87
C LYS A 256 -2.05 7.99 -3.44
N LEU A 257 -2.91 8.42 -4.37
CA LEU A 257 -4.07 9.27 -4.06
C LEU A 257 -5.07 8.55 -3.16
N GLU A 258 -5.42 7.31 -3.49
CA GLU A 258 -6.30 6.48 -2.65
C GLU A 258 -5.74 6.34 -1.23
N HIS A 259 -4.43 6.15 -1.12
CA HIS A 259 -3.80 6.09 0.19
C HIS A 259 -3.83 7.43 0.93
N ALA A 260 -3.51 8.54 0.26
CA ALA A 260 -3.59 9.87 0.86
C ALA A 260 -5.01 10.18 1.38
N LEU A 261 -6.04 9.84 0.61
CA LEU A 261 -7.44 9.99 1.02
C LEU A 261 -7.80 9.09 2.22
N SER A 262 -7.28 7.86 2.28
CA SER A 262 -7.50 6.99 3.45
C SER A 262 -6.79 7.52 4.71
N ILE A 263 -5.64 8.18 4.58
CA ILE A 263 -4.98 8.88 5.70
C ILE A 263 -5.84 10.06 6.15
N GLU A 264 -6.44 10.80 5.21
CA GLU A 264 -7.30 11.93 5.56
C GLU A 264 -8.49 11.46 6.40
N LYS A 265 -9.19 10.39 5.98
CA LYS A 265 -10.26 9.75 6.76
C LYS A 265 -9.78 9.29 8.14
N TYR A 266 -8.61 8.67 8.20
CA TYR A 266 -8.00 8.23 9.46
C TYR A 266 -7.69 9.40 10.40
N LEU A 267 -7.17 10.52 9.89
CA LEU A 267 -6.90 11.70 10.72
C LEU A 267 -8.20 12.32 11.25
N LYS A 268 -9.22 12.43 10.40
CA LYS A 268 -10.56 12.91 10.81
C LYS A 268 -11.16 12.04 11.90
N LEU A 269 -11.08 10.71 11.78
CA LEU A 269 -11.73 9.82 12.74
C LEU A 269 -10.96 9.69 14.07
N PHE A 270 -9.63 9.65 14.03
CA PHE A 270 -8.83 9.30 15.21
C PHE A 270 -8.11 10.49 15.86
N PHE A 271 -8.19 11.69 15.29
CA PHE A 271 -7.43 12.86 15.77
C PHE A 271 -8.24 14.18 15.79
N GLU A 272 -9.43 14.24 15.20
CA GLU A 272 -10.38 15.36 15.36
C GLU A 272 -11.46 14.98 16.36
#